data_AF-A0ABD2PH46-F1
#
_entry.id   AF-A0ABD2PH46-F1
#
_cell.length_a   1.000
_cell.length_b   1.000
_cell.length_c   1.000
_cell.angle_alpha   90.00
_cell.angle_beta   90.00
_cell.angle_gamma   90.00
#
_symmetry.space_group_name_H-M   'P 1'
#
loop_
_entity.id
_entity.type
_entity.pdbx_description
1 polymer ?
#
loop_
_entity_poly.entity_id
_entity_poly.type
_entity_poly.pdbx_seq_one_letter_code
_entity_poly.pdbx_strand_id
1 'polypeptide(L)'
;MLKLFIEVDNNIPRSVKYQLMTILNEILSHEGSANFPFFYSEWNDMNLRWNASEFGGVKDLRIPPHRLWKPDVLMYNSADEGFDGTYPTNVVVRNNGSCLYVPPGIFKSTCKIDITWFPFDDQRCKMKFGSWTYDGLQLDLQLQDDAGGDISSFITNGEWDLLGNGILHPSFPSRRS
;
A
#
# COMPACT_ATOMS: atom_id res chain seq x y z
N MET A 1 -32.37 -13.23 3.71
CA MET A 1 -31.01 -13.20 4.28
C MET A 1 -30.08 -13.81 3.24
N LEU A 2 -29.44 -13.00 2.39
CA LEU A 2 -28.52 -13.53 1.38
C LEU A 2 -27.24 -14.01 2.07
N LYS A 3 -26.93 -15.30 1.92
CA LYS A 3 -25.61 -15.86 2.26
C LYS A 3 -24.76 -15.80 0.99
N LEU A 4 -23.76 -14.93 0.97
CA LEU A 4 -22.75 -14.87 -0.07
C LEU A 4 -21.69 -15.94 0.26
N PHE A 5 -21.60 -16.98 -0.56
CA PHE A 5 -20.48 -17.92 -0.52
C PHE A 5 -19.43 -17.41 -1.50
N ILE A 6 -18.30 -16.91 -0.99
CA ILE A 6 -17.15 -16.56 -1.83
C ILE A 6 -16.28 -17.80 -1.91
N GLU A 7 -16.33 -18.48 -3.06
CA GLU A 7 -15.37 -19.53 -3.40
C GLU A 7 -14.02 -18.84 -3.70
N VAL A 8 -12.99 -19.15 -2.90
CA VAL A 8 -11.63 -18.65 -3.10
C VAL A 8 -10.91 -19.69 -3.96
N ASP A 9 -10.70 -19.36 -5.24
CA ASP A 9 -9.82 -20.15 -6.11
C ASP A 9 -8.37 -20.04 -5.59
N ASN A 10 -7.81 -21.16 -5.13
CA ASN A 10 -6.47 -21.23 -4.55
C ASN A 10 -5.36 -21.48 -5.60
N ASN A 11 -5.71 -21.60 -6.89
CA ASN A 11 -4.74 -21.97 -7.92
C ASN A 11 -4.06 -20.79 -8.62
N ILE A 12 -4.46 -19.54 -8.35
CA ILE A 12 -3.85 -18.34 -8.93
C ILE A 12 -3.59 -17.31 -7.82
N PRO A 13 -2.34 -16.83 -7.64
CA PRO A 13 -2.06 -15.75 -6.71
C PRO A 13 -2.90 -14.52 -7.06
N ARG A 14 -3.53 -13.91 -6.05
CA ARG A 14 -4.22 -12.64 -6.24
C ARG A 14 -3.17 -11.54 -6.41
N SER A 15 -3.08 -10.97 -7.62
CA SER A 15 -2.24 -9.79 -7.84
C SER A 15 -2.91 -8.55 -7.26
N VAL A 16 -2.18 -7.86 -6.38
CA VAL A 16 -2.60 -6.61 -5.76
C VAL A 16 -1.57 -5.55 -6.12
N LYS A 17 -2.02 -4.51 -6.83
CA LYS A 17 -1.21 -3.34 -7.11
C LYS A 17 -1.32 -2.35 -5.97
N TYR A 18 -0.21 -1.73 -5.58
CA TYR A 18 -0.18 -0.71 -4.55
C TYR A 18 0.77 0.42 -4.88
N GLN A 19 0.51 1.60 -4.33
CA GLN A 19 1.38 2.75 -4.42
C GLN A 19 1.27 3.59 -3.15
N LEU A 20 2.38 4.16 -2.72
CA LEU A 20 2.39 5.15 -1.66
C LEU A 20 2.36 6.53 -2.30
N MET A 21 1.41 7.36 -1.89
CA MET A 21 1.33 8.76 -2.32
C MET A 21 1.92 9.63 -1.20
N THR A 22 2.91 10.45 -1.53
CA THR A 22 3.58 11.32 -0.54
C THR A 22 2.89 12.68 -0.51
N ILE A 23 2.20 13.05 0.57
CA ILE A 23 1.78 14.44 0.81
C ILE A 23 2.07 14.78 2.29
N LEU A 24 2.78 15.88 2.52
CA LEU A 24 3.16 16.47 3.81
C LEU A 24 4.38 15.86 4.52
N ASN A 25 5.41 16.70 4.59
CA ASN A 25 6.60 16.53 5.39
C ASN A 25 6.31 17.09 6.80
N GLU A 26 6.04 16.21 7.76
CA GLU A 26 6.52 16.40 9.13
C GLU A 26 7.45 15.22 9.42
N ILE A 27 8.65 15.23 8.82
CA ILE A 27 9.79 14.61 9.49
C ILE A 27 10.01 15.45 10.75
N LEU A 28 9.33 15.09 11.85
CA LEU A 28 9.68 15.62 13.15
C LEU A 28 11.11 15.15 13.43
N SER A 29 11.99 16.13 13.60
CA SER A 29 13.44 16.03 13.81
C SER A 29 13.89 15.14 14.97
N HIS A 30 12.96 14.46 15.65
CA HIS A 30 13.24 13.58 16.76
C HIS A 30 13.26 12.08 16.40
N GLU A 31 12.64 11.63 15.28
CA GLU A 31 12.48 10.18 15.01
C GLU A 31 12.56 9.71 13.55
N GLY A 32 12.77 10.58 12.56
CA GLY A 32 12.95 10.13 11.15
C GLY A 32 11.70 9.48 10.54
N SER A 33 10.51 10.00 10.86
CA SER A 33 9.22 9.50 10.36
C SER A 33 8.78 10.24 9.09
N ALA A 34 8.38 9.51 8.04
CA ALA A 34 7.83 10.08 6.80
C ALA A 34 6.33 9.81 6.71
N ASN A 35 5.50 10.86 6.71
CA ASN A 35 4.04 10.69 6.71
C ASN A 35 3.50 10.46 5.29
N PHE A 36 2.81 9.33 5.07
CA PHE A 36 2.12 9.03 3.81
C PHE A 36 0.61 9.10 4.02
N PRO A 37 -0.06 10.20 3.66
CA PRO A 37 -1.44 10.44 4.01
C PRO A 37 -2.41 9.50 3.32
N PHE A 38 -1.99 8.79 2.27
CA PHE A 38 -2.84 7.86 1.54
C PHE A 38 -2.06 6.61 1.13
N PHE A 39 -2.71 5.45 1.24
CA PHE A 39 -2.23 4.19 0.69
C PHE A 39 -3.09 3.83 -0.53
N TYR A 40 -2.53 3.80 -1.73
CA TYR A 40 -3.25 3.34 -2.91
C TYR A 40 -3.17 1.82 -2.99
N SER A 41 -4.32 1.16 -3.11
CA SER A 41 -4.39 -0.28 -3.38
C SER A 41 -5.46 -0.58 -4.42
N GLU A 42 -5.09 -1.36 -5.43
CA GLU A 42 -5.97 -1.82 -6.48
C GLU A 42 -5.82 -3.33 -6.69
N TRP A 43 -6.95 -4.03 -6.77
CA TRP A 43 -7.00 -5.46 -7.12
C TRP A 43 -8.21 -5.75 -8.00
N ASN A 44 -8.24 -6.94 -8.59
CA ASN A 44 -9.42 -7.42 -9.31
C ASN A 44 -10.06 -8.58 -8.56
N ASP A 45 -11.36 -8.46 -8.28
CA ASP A 45 -12.16 -9.57 -7.75
C ASP A 45 -13.19 -10.01 -8.79
N MET A 46 -13.04 -11.24 -9.28
CA MET A 46 -13.93 -11.80 -10.30
C MET A 46 -15.36 -12.02 -9.78
N ASN A 47 -15.54 -12.21 -8.47
CA ASN A 47 -16.84 -12.40 -7.85
C ASN A 47 -17.63 -11.10 -7.72
N LEU A 48 -16.98 -9.94 -7.93
CA LEU A 48 -17.59 -8.62 -7.89
C LEU A 48 -17.85 -8.04 -9.30
N ARG A 49 -17.91 -8.89 -10.32
CA ARG A 49 -18.25 -8.48 -11.69
C ARG A 49 -19.76 -8.48 -11.91
N TRP A 50 -20.27 -7.47 -12.60
CA TRP A 50 -21.67 -7.44 -13.04
C TRP A 50 -21.81 -6.75 -14.40
N ASN A 51 -22.90 -7.09 -15.10
CA ASN A 51 -23.25 -6.45 -16.34
C ASN A 51 -24.05 -5.16 -16.08
N ALA A 52 -23.47 -3.99 -16.38
CA ALA A 52 -24.12 -2.71 -16.09
C ALA A 52 -25.51 -2.58 -16.73
N SER A 53 -25.76 -3.21 -17.88
CA SER A 53 -27.08 -3.15 -18.55
C SER A 53 -28.19 -3.84 -17.76
N GLU A 54 -27.87 -4.82 -16.93
CA GLU A 54 -28.85 -5.55 -16.09
C GLU A 54 -29.20 -4.78 -14.82
N PHE A 55 -28.37 -3.79 -14.45
CA PHE A 55 -28.50 -3.00 -13.22
C PHE A 55 -28.68 -1.51 -13.51
N GLY A 56 -29.45 -1.15 -14.54
CA GLY A 56 -29.81 0.24 -14.83
C GLY A 56 -28.62 1.14 -15.21
N GLY A 57 -27.54 0.56 -15.74
CA GLY A 57 -26.34 1.28 -16.14
C GLY A 57 -25.36 1.58 -15.00
N VAL A 58 -25.54 1.00 -13.80
CA VAL A 58 -24.61 1.18 -12.68
C VAL A 58 -23.24 0.60 -13.04
N LYS A 59 -22.21 1.45 -13.03
CA LYS A 59 -20.82 1.08 -13.39
C LYS A 59 -19.89 0.95 -12.18
N ASP A 60 -20.27 1.54 -11.05
CA ASP A 60 -19.45 1.54 -9.84
C ASP A 60 -20.30 1.64 -8.56
N LEU A 61 -19.74 1.14 -7.46
CA LEU A 61 -20.35 1.09 -6.12
C LEU A 61 -19.30 1.47 -5.06
N ARG A 62 -19.74 2.08 -3.95
CA ARG A 62 -18.90 2.30 -2.75
C ARG A 62 -19.32 1.29 -1.70
N ILE A 63 -18.43 0.36 -1.36
CA ILE A 63 -18.72 -0.72 -0.42
C ILE A 63 -17.82 -0.56 0.82
N PRO A 64 -18.38 -0.61 2.05
CA PRO A 64 -17.58 -0.61 3.26
C PRO A 64 -16.56 -1.77 3.26
N PRO A 65 -15.33 -1.56 3.73
CA PRO A 65 -14.22 -2.50 3.56
C PRO A 65 -14.43 -3.82 4.31
N HIS A 66 -15.32 -3.86 5.30
CA HIS A 66 -15.66 -5.06 6.07
C HIS A 66 -16.72 -5.96 5.37
N ARG A 67 -17.26 -5.55 4.21
CA ARG A 67 -18.30 -6.29 3.47
C ARG A 67 -17.77 -7.05 2.25
N LEU A 68 -16.48 -6.94 1.97
CA LEU A 68 -15.82 -7.62 0.87
C LEU A 68 -14.42 -8.03 1.28
N TRP A 69 -13.79 -8.89 0.48
CA TRP A 69 -12.39 -9.22 0.67
C TRP A 69 -11.50 -8.04 0.25
N LYS A 70 -10.61 -7.61 1.15
CA LYS A 70 -9.55 -6.64 0.88
C LYS A 70 -8.21 -7.26 1.29
N PRO A 71 -7.10 -6.92 0.62
CA PRO A 71 -5.79 -7.35 1.06
C PRO A 71 -5.43 -6.69 2.41
N ASP A 72 -4.77 -7.44 3.27
CA ASP A 72 -4.34 -7.05 4.62
C ASP A 72 -2.89 -6.55 4.60
N VAL A 73 -2.62 -5.58 3.71
CA VAL A 73 -1.29 -5.00 3.57
C VAL A 73 -1.04 -4.03 4.71
N LEU A 74 0.01 -4.31 5.49
CA LEU A 74 0.44 -3.52 6.66
C LEU A 74 1.95 -3.25 6.58
N MET A 75 2.41 -2.26 7.34
CA MET A 75 3.83 -1.92 7.41
C MET A 75 4.54 -2.71 8.51
N TYR A 76 5.48 -3.57 8.14
CA TYR A 76 6.18 -4.44 9.09
C TYR A 76 7.11 -3.71 10.04
N ASN A 77 7.74 -2.62 9.59
CA ASN A 77 8.65 -1.81 10.41
C ASN A 77 7.97 -0.52 10.87
N SER A 78 6.72 -0.61 11.30
CA SER A 78 6.00 0.51 11.91
C SER A 78 6.64 0.93 13.23
N ALA A 79 6.80 2.24 13.40
CA ALA A 79 7.18 2.93 14.63
C ALA A 79 5.98 3.60 15.31
N ASP A 80 4.77 3.48 14.73
CA ASP A 80 3.55 4.04 15.33
C ASP A 80 2.96 3.09 16.39
N GLU A 81 2.35 3.64 17.45
CA GLU A 81 1.59 2.88 18.44
C GLU A 81 0.35 2.24 17.80
N GLY A 82 -0.24 2.92 16.81
CA GLY A 82 -1.27 2.35 15.94
C GLY A 82 -0.65 1.52 14.83
N PHE A 83 -0.60 0.19 15.02
CA PHE A 83 -0.02 -0.72 14.02
C PHE A 83 -0.69 -0.60 12.63
N ASP A 84 -2.02 -0.42 12.60
CA ASP A 84 -2.75 0.03 11.42
C ASP A 84 -2.91 1.55 11.49
N GLY A 85 -2.05 2.26 10.78
CA GLY A 85 -2.06 3.72 10.71
C GLY A 85 -3.15 4.30 9.80
N THR A 86 -4.08 3.48 9.28
CA THR A 86 -5.07 3.90 8.29
C THR A 86 -6.48 4.07 8.88
N TYR A 87 -7.26 4.98 8.27
CA TYR A 87 -8.67 5.16 8.56
C TYR A 87 -9.53 4.43 7.51
N PRO A 88 -10.48 3.57 7.91
CA PRO A 88 -11.23 2.76 6.96
C PRO A 88 -12.21 3.62 6.13
N THR A 89 -11.89 3.81 4.84
CA THR A 89 -12.80 4.38 3.84
C THR A 89 -13.55 3.31 3.06
N ASN A 90 -14.52 3.71 2.24
CA ASN A 90 -15.20 2.78 1.33
C ASN A 90 -14.29 2.39 0.16
N VAL A 91 -14.43 1.13 -0.28
CA VAL A 91 -13.80 0.61 -1.50
C VAL A 91 -14.67 0.98 -2.70
N VAL A 92 -14.05 1.53 -3.74
CA VAL A 92 -14.71 1.78 -5.02
C VAL A 92 -14.61 0.51 -5.85
N VAL A 93 -15.74 -0.15 -6.08
CA VAL A 93 -15.82 -1.37 -6.89
C VAL A 93 -16.44 -1.01 -8.24
N ARG A 94 -15.79 -1.37 -9.33
CA ARG A 94 -16.28 -1.19 -10.71
C ARG A 94 -16.89 -2.48 -11.24
N ASN A 95 -17.77 -2.36 -12.23
CA ASN A 95 -18.52 -3.49 -12.79
C ASN A 95 -17.65 -4.58 -13.45
N ASN A 96 -16.41 -4.26 -13.82
CA ASN A 96 -15.42 -5.21 -14.31
C ASN A 96 -14.63 -5.94 -13.18
N GLY A 97 -15.02 -5.75 -11.92
CA GLY A 97 -14.39 -6.35 -10.74
C GLY A 97 -13.15 -5.60 -10.22
N SER A 98 -12.75 -4.49 -10.84
CA SER A 98 -11.68 -3.63 -10.30
C SER A 98 -12.14 -3.01 -8.99
N CYS A 99 -11.33 -3.20 -7.95
CA CYS A 99 -11.53 -2.67 -6.61
C CYS A 99 -10.41 -1.68 -6.30
N LEU A 100 -10.76 -0.45 -5.98
CA LEU A 100 -9.85 0.60 -5.59
C LEU A 100 -10.10 0.98 -4.13
N TYR A 101 -9.06 0.90 -3.31
CA TYR A 101 -9.07 1.27 -1.91
C TYR A 101 -7.97 2.29 -1.63
N VAL A 102 -8.37 3.46 -1.14
CA VAL A 102 -7.46 4.57 -0.82
C VAL A 102 -7.80 5.10 0.58
N PRO A 103 -7.45 4.38 1.65
CA PRO A 103 -7.62 4.90 3.00
C PRO A 103 -6.59 6.00 3.27
N PRO A 104 -6.99 7.09 3.94
CA PRO A 104 -6.02 8.00 4.49
C PRO A 104 -5.34 7.36 5.69
N GLY A 105 -4.07 7.66 5.93
CA GLY A 105 -3.33 7.12 7.06
C GLY A 105 -2.06 7.88 7.37
N ILE A 106 -1.44 7.60 8.51
CA ILE A 106 -0.11 8.09 8.82
C ILE A 106 0.77 6.87 9.04
N PHE A 107 1.82 6.73 8.24
CA PHE A 107 2.77 5.63 8.35
C PHE A 107 4.06 6.16 8.94
N LYS A 108 4.47 5.68 10.11
CA LYS A 108 5.76 6.03 10.70
C LYS A 108 6.65 4.80 10.67
N SER A 109 7.82 4.87 10.04
CA SER A 109 8.71 3.71 9.91
C SER A 109 9.91 3.84 10.83
N THR A 110 10.35 2.74 11.43
CA THR A 110 11.63 2.72 12.14
C THR A 110 12.77 2.82 11.13
N CYS A 111 13.64 3.82 11.31
CA CYS A 111 14.83 4.03 10.50
C CYS A 111 16.10 3.96 11.36
N LYS A 112 17.14 3.29 10.87
CA LYS A 112 18.45 3.26 11.52
C LYS A 112 19.26 4.46 11.05
N ILE A 113 19.51 5.39 11.96
CA ILE A 113 20.32 6.58 11.69
C ILE A 113 21.81 6.24 11.79
N ASP A 114 22.59 6.64 10.80
CA ASP A 114 24.06 6.55 10.81
C ASP A 114 24.68 7.94 10.96
N ILE A 115 25.29 8.21 12.12
CA ILE A 115 25.85 9.53 12.48
C ILE A 115 27.36 9.64 12.18
N THR A 116 27.93 8.72 11.39
CA THR A 116 29.38 8.69 11.12
C THR A 116 29.91 9.99 10.50
N TRP A 117 29.10 10.69 9.71
CA TRP A 117 29.50 11.87 8.92
C TRP A 117 28.73 13.15 9.28
N PHE A 118 28.11 13.20 10.46
CA PHE A 118 27.37 14.38 10.91
C PHE A 118 28.22 15.66 10.83
N PRO A 119 27.67 16.80 10.33
CA PRO A 119 26.28 17.08 9.93
C PRO A 119 25.98 16.85 8.42
N PHE A 120 26.84 16.13 7.70
CA PHE A 120 26.71 15.88 6.25
C PHE A 120 26.40 14.42 5.93
N ASP A 121 25.66 13.76 6.83
CA ASP A 121 25.30 12.36 6.73
C ASP A 121 24.11 12.12 5.79
N ASP A 122 24.18 11.03 5.02
CA ASP A 122 23.07 10.54 4.20
C ASP A 122 22.28 9.46 4.95
N GLN A 123 20.96 9.62 5.06
CA GLN A 123 20.10 8.63 5.71
C GLN A 123 19.31 7.79 4.71
N ARG A 124 19.27 6.47 4.93
CA ARG A 124 18.54 5.52 4.08
C ARG A 124 17.44 4.81 4.88
N CYS A 125 16.24 5.39 4.84
CA CYS A 125 15.07 4.80 5.48
C CYS A 125 14.30 3.89 4.52
N LYS A 126 13.92 2.71 5.01
CA LYS A 126 13.15 1.73 4.24
C LYS A 126 11.76 1.61 4.86
N MET A 127 10.73 1.55 4.04
CA MET A 127 9.41 1.12 4.48
C MET A 127 9.11 -0.24 3.88
N LYS A 128 8.71 -1.19 4.74
CA LYS A 128 8.46 -2.57 4.34
C LYS A 128 6.98 -2.87 4.48
N PHE A 129 6.28 -2.97 3.36
CA PHE A 129 4.89 -3.39 3.30
C PHE A 129 4.78 -4.87 2.96
N GLY A 130 3.77 -5.53 3.50
CA GLY A 130 3.47 -6.92 3.22
C GLY A 130 2.09 -7.32 3.70
N SER A 131 1.57 -8.43 3.17
CA SER A 131 0.36 -9.05 3.70
C SER A 131 0.65 -9.67 5.07
N TRP A 132 -0.29 -9.57 6.00
CA TRP A 132 -0.14 -10.16 7.32
C TRP A 132 -0.46 -11.65 7.34
N THR A 133 -1.44 -12.09 6.52
CA THR A 133 -1.98 -13.45 6.55
C THR A 133 -1.67 -14.27 5.30
N TYR A 134 -1.30 -13.64 4.18
CA TYR A 134 -0.98 -14.32 2.92
C TYR A 134 0.53 -14.34 2.67
N ASP A 135 1.01 -15.46 2.12
CA ASP A 135 2.35 -15.56 1.55
C ASP A 135 2.39 -15.12 0.08
N GLY A 136 3.60 -15.06 -0.49
CA GLY A 136 3.82 -14.65 -1.89
C GLY A 136 3.28 -15.62 -2.96
N LEU A 137 2.86 -16.83 -2.58
CA LEU A 137 2.20 -17.77 -3.50
C LEU A 137 0.70 -17.50 -3.59
N GLN A 138 0.12 -16.89 -2.55
CA GLN A 138 -1.30 -16.56 -2.47
C GLN A 138 -1.59 -15.11 -2.89
N LEU A 139 -0.68 -14.19 -2.57
CA LEU A 139 -0.85 -12.77 -2.82
C LEU A 139 0.44 -12.16 -3.36
N ASP A 140 0.37 -11.65 -4.59
CA ASP A 140 1.49 -10.98 -5.26
C ASP A 140 1.33 -9.46 -5.17
N LEU A 141 2.19 -8.82 -4.37
CA LEU A 141 2.21 -7.37 -4.16
C LEU A 141 3.09 -6.71 -5.22
N GLN A 142 2.45 -5.98 -6.14
CA GLN A 142 3.11 -5.27 -7.22
C GLN A 142 3.01 -3.76 -6.99
N LEU A 143 4.09 -3.03 -7.27
CA LEU A 143 4.02 -1.58 -7.29
C LEU A 143 3.25 -1.11 -8.53
N GLN A 144 2.50 -0.02 -8.38
CA GLN A 144 1.80 0.60 -9.51
C GLN A 144 2.79 1.22 -10.52
N ASP A 145 3.92 1.72 -10.02
CA ASP A 145 4.99 2.37 -10.79
C ASP A 145 6.37 1.85 -10.33
N ASP A 146 7.21 1.50 -11.29
CA ASP A 146 8.60 1.07 -11.08
C ASP A 146 9.51 2.23 -10.58
N ALA A 147 9.04 3.48 -10.69
CA ALA A 147 9.69 4.65 -10.10
C ALA A 147 9.49 4.77 -8.58
N GLY A 148 8.65 3.90 -7.97
CA GLY A 148 8.42 3.87 -6.53
C GLY A 148 7.22 4.71 -6.07
N GLY A 149 7.35 5.35 -4.91
CA GLY A 149 6.30 6.22 -4.36
C GLY A 149 6.14 7.51 -5.15
N ASP A 150 4.92 8.01 -5.30
CA ASP A 150 4.68 9.31 -5.95
C ASP A 150 5.23 10.44 -5.06
N ILE A 151 6.13 11.24 -5.63
CA ILE A 151 6.79 12.39 -5.01
C ILE A 151 6.35 13.71 -5.62
N SER A 152 5.37 13.72 -6.52
CA SER A 152 4.87 14.93 -7.20
C SER A 152 4.43 16.03 -6.24
N SER A 153 3.99 15.65 -5.05
CA SER A 153 3.55 16.51 -3.96
C SER A 153 4.50 16.53 -2.75
N PHE A 154 5.76 16.11 -2.93
CA PHE A 154 6.79 16.24 -1.89
C PHE A 154 7.11 17.71 -1.63
N ILE A 155 7.18 18.07 -0.33
CA ILE A 155 7.55 19.41 0.12
C ILE A 155 8.92 19.33 0.77
N THR A 156 9.89 20.05 0.23
CA THR A 156 11.24 20.18 0.82
C THR A 156 11.15 20.87 2.19
N ASN A 157 11.93 20.39 3.17
CA ASN A 157 12.10 21.08 4.45
C ASN A 157 13.53 21.66 4.54
N GLY A 158 13.80 22.46 5.59
CA GLY A 158 15.10 23.10 5.77
C GLY A 158 16.18 22.21 6.40
N GLU A 159 15.86 20.96 6.73
CA GLU A 159 16.77 20.04 7.42
C GLU A 159 17.23 18.85 6.55
N TRP A 160 16.43 18.43 5.57
CA TRP A 160 16.65 17.20 4.81
C TRP A 160 16.33 17.37 3.31
N ASP A 161 17.28 16.94 2.48
CA ASP A 161 17.09 16.81 1.04
C ASP A 161 16.72 15.37 0.67
N LEU A 162 15.68 15.20 -0.16
CA LEU A 162 15.32 13.89 -0.69
C LEU A 162 16.22 13.54 -1.89
N LEU A 163 17.19 12.65 -1.67
CA LEU A 163 18.14 12.23 -2.70
C LEU A 163 17.61 11.13 -3.65
N GLY A 164 16.56 10.39 -3.26
CA GLY A 164 15.92 9.38 -4.11
C GLY A 164 14.84 8.54 -3.41
N ASN A 165 13.89 8.00 -4.19
CA ASN A 165 12.70 7.24 -3.74
C ASN A 165 12.66 5.79 -4.27
N GLY A 166 13.83 5.17 -4.47
CA GLY A 166 13.96 3.89 -5.18
C GLY A 166 13.44 2.66 -4.43
N ILE A 167 13.07 1.64 -5.21
CA ILE A 167 12.59 0.35 -4.73
C ILE A 167 13.77 -0.55 -4.33
N LEU A 168 13.68 -1.16 -3.16
CA LEU A 168 14.58 -2.24 -2.76
C LEU A 168 13.84 -3.57 -2.85
N HIS A 169 14.01 -4.29 -3.96
CA HIS A 169 13.53 -5.66 -4.04
C HIS A 169 14.29 -6.53 -3.02
N PRO A 170 13.61 -7.41 -2.26
CA PRO A 170 14.32 -8.47 -1.58
C PRO A 170 15.05 -9.29 -2.64
N SER A 171 16.38 -9.39 -2.53
CA SER A 171 17.17 -10.31 -3.33
C SER A 171 16.76 -11.74 -2.97
N PHE A 172 15.73 -12.26 -3.64
CA PHE A 172 15.50 -13.69 -3.63
C PHE A 172 16.73 -14.33 -4.27
N PRO A 173 17.44 -15.26 -3.59
CA PRO A 173 18.53 -15.97 -4.22
C PRO A 173 17.95 -16.66 -5.46
N SER A 174 18.47 -16.31 -6.63
CA SER A 174 18.14 -17.03 -7.85
C SER A 174 18.37 -18.51 -7.57
N ARG A 175 17.34 -19.34 -7.74
CA ARG A 175 17.56 -20.78 -7.83
C ARG A 175 18.55 -20.96 -8.97
N ARG A 176 19.79 -21.31 -8.65
CA ARG A 176 20.72 -21.86 -9.62
C ARG A 176 20.06 -23.12 -10.16
N SER A 177 19.57 -23.05 -11.39
CA SER A 177 19.34 -24.21 -12.24
C SER A 177 20.67 -24.78 -12.68
#